data_AF-A0A9E5NF08-F1
#
_entry.id   AF-A0A9E5NF08-F1
#
_cell.length_a   1.000
_cell.length_b   1.000
_cell.length_c   1.000
_cell.angle_alpha   90.00
_cell.angle_beta   90.00
_cell.angle_gamma   90.00
#
_symmetry.space_group_name_H-M   'P 1'
#
loop_
_entity.id
_entity.type
_entity.pdbx_description
1 polymer ?
#
loop_
_entity_poly.entity_id
_entity_poly.type
_entity_poly.pdbx_seq_one_letter_code
_entity_poly.pdbx_strand_id
1 'polypeptide(L)'
;MREGTDSASRDSFVPKPGLILGFAVVGLVTVVLAGMSAPINGIPPTAEFGLFQLLPPTYWIGLSSMGLAMALALRDRSNGLTVVTGVLFFGVLAGTPILFEPNPRFWDAYFHLGSAQTIGSSGHLPSGLDQYSRNWPGFFLVVLFLSKTGSIAPLQMLALIPFLMGGLTFLALFLFLRSLLPPSLAAFGSVLGSLFSVWSQFHLSPQSVGLFLALLVLAMVWQRSVPLRAAGAILLVGLVVTHPTTTILLLAVLLVHAVIAHRGRGQRSNWT
;
A
#
# COMPACT_ATOMS: atom_id res chain seq x y z
N MET A 1 14.42 55.81 20.87
CA MET A 1 14.49 54.69 21.84
C MET A 1 13.97 53.46 21.10
N ARG A 2 14.73 52.37 21.19
CA ARG A 2 14.70 51.19 20.32
C ARG A 2 13.36 50.43 20.40
N GLU A 3 12.91 49.90 19.27
CA GLU A 3 12.41 48.52 19.18
C GLU A 3 12.36 48.11 17.70
N GLY A 4 13.55 47.83 17.15
CA GLY A 4 13.68 47.00 15.97
C GLY A 4 13.54 45.55 16.43
N THR A 5 12.35 44.98 16.29
CA THR A 5 12.19 43.53 16.33
C THR A 5 12.68 43.00 14.99
N ASP A 6 13.98 42.71 14.94
CA ASP A 6 14.54 41.77 13.96
C ASP A 6 13.76 40.47 14.08
N SER A 7 12.75 40.31 13.24
CA SER A 7 12.17 39.01 12.94
C SER A 7 13.25 38.24 12.22
N ALA A 8 14.16 37.63 12.99
CA ALA A 8 15.09 36.64 12.49
C ALA A 8 14.25 35.63 11.69
N SER A 9 14.34 35.71 10.37
CA SER A 9 13.79 34.72 9.47
C SER A 9 14.43 33.42 9.92
N ARG A 10 13.67 32.59 10.63
CA ARG A 10 14.07 31.21 10.88
C ARG A 10 14.17 30.60 9.49
N ASP A 11 15.38 30.60 8.94
CA ASP A 11 15.72 29.85 7.74
C ASP A 11 15.34 28.42 8.04
N SER A 12 14.14 28.06 7.60
CA SER A 12 13.60 26.73 7.79
C SER A 12 14.50 25.83 6.98
N PHE A 13 15.38 25.08 7.66
CA PHE A 13 16.25 24.11 7.00
C PHE A 13 15.40 23.25 6.04
N VAL A 14 15.64 23.44 4.74
CA VAL A 14 15.05 22.67 3.65
C VAL A 14 16.12 21.66 3.22
N PRO A 15 15.98 20.37 3.58
CA PRO A 15 16.95 19.35 3.16
C PRO A 15 16.98 19.24 1.64
N LYS A 16 18.17 19.14 1.05
CA LYS A 16 18.33 18.95 -0.41
C LYS A 16 17.69 17.61 -0.82
N PRO A 17 16.90 17.55 -1.92
CA PRO A 17 16.27 16.30 -2.38
C PRO A 17 17.24 15.12 -2.54
N GLY A 18 18.46 15.38 -3.04
CA GLY A 18 19.49 14.35 -3.19
C GLY A 18 19.94 13.73 -1.86
N LEU A 19 19.94 14.50 -0.77
CA LEU A 19 20.26 13.97 0.57
C LEU A 19 19.16 13.03 1.07
N ILE A 20 17.89 13.41 0.87
CA ILE A 20 16.73 12.58 1.24
C ILE A 20 16.77 11.26 0.50
N LEU A 21 16.94 11.30 -0.83
CA LEU A 21 17.03 10.10 -1.64
C LEU A 21 18.28 9.27 -1.28
N GLY A 22 19.39 9.92 -0.93
CA GLY A 22 20.58 9.25 -0.42
C GLY A 22 20.29 8.41 0.82
N PHE A 23 19.60 8.96 1.83
CA PHE A 23 19.20 8.20 3.02
C PHE A 23 18.26 7.03 2.69
N ALA A 24 17.31 7.22 1.76
CA ALA A 24 16.39 6.17 1.34
C ALA A 24 17.13 5.02 0.63
N VAL A 25 18.06 5.34 -0.28
CA VAL A 25 18.84 4.35 -1.03
C VAL A 25 19.82 3.62 -0.12
N VAL A 26 20.58 4.33 0.72
CA VAL A 26 21.50 3.71 1.68
C VAL A 26 20.72 2.77 2.61
N GLY A 27 19.58 3.24 3.14
CA GLY A 27 18.73 2.43 4.01
C GLY A 27 18.21 1.16 3.31
N LEU A 28 17.73 1.28 2.07
CA LEU A 28 17.28 0.15 1.26
C LEU A 28 18.41 -0.87 1.05
N VAL A 29 19.59 -0.41 0.63
CA VAL A 29 20.76 -1.27 0.41
C VAL A 29 21.16 -1.97 1.71
N THR A 30 21.20 -1.24 2.84
CA THR A 30 21.52 -1.83 4.16
C THR A 30 20.50 -2.91 4.56
N VAL A 31 19.20 -2.68 4.36
CA VAL A 31 18.16 -3.67 4.67
C VAL A 31 18.29 -4.92 3.79
N VAL A 32 18.52 -4.75 2.48
CA VAL A 32 18.71 -5.88 1.56
C VAL A 32 19.94 -6.70 1.95
N LEU A 33 21.07 -6.04 2.23
CA LEU A 33 22.29 -6.71 2.70
C LEU A 33 22.10 -7.43 4.04
N ALA A 34 21.28 -6.88 4.94
CA ALA A 34 20.94 -7.52 6.20
C ALA A 34 20.13 -8.82 5.96
N GLY A 35 19.13 -8.79 5.08
CA GLY A 35 18.37 -9.99 4.71
C GLY A 35 19.22 -11.09 4.09
N MET A 36 20.13 -10.71 3.18
CA MET A 36 21.06 -11.65 2.54
C MET A 36 22.07 -12.28 3.51
N SER A 37 22.44 -11.58 4.58
CA SER A 37 23.50 -12.03 5.51
C SER A 37 23.00 -12.78 6.73
N ALA A 38 21.71 -12.66 7.07
CA ALA A 38 21.14 -13.24 8.29
C ALA A 38 19.78 -13.95 8.04
N PRO A 39 19.73 -15.01 7.21
CA PRO A 39 18.49 -15.74 6.98
C PRO A 39 17.96 -16.41 8.26
N ILE A 40 16.64 -16.40 8.42
CA ILE A 40 15.90 -16.92 9.56
C ILE A 40 15.05 -18.10 9.09
N ASN A 41 15.48 -19.32 9.42
CA ASN A 41 14.81 -20.55 8.98
C ASN A 41 13.61 -20.97 9.85
N GLY A 42 13.38 -20.28 10.97
CA GLY A 42 12.28 -20.55 11.86
C GLY A 42 12.23 -19.55 13.00
N ILE A 43 11.02 -19.30 13.50
CA ILE A 43 10.79 -18.44 14.67
C ILE A 43 10.59 -19.37 15.86
N PRO A 44 11.53 -19.43 16.83
CA PRO A 44 11.38 -20.29 17.98
C PRO A 44 10.21 -19.82 18.86
N PRO A 45 9.53 -20.73 19.59
CA PRO A 45 8.44 -20.35 20.49
C PRO A 45 8.85 -19.38 21.61
N THR A 46 10.15 -19.29 21.91
CA THR A 46 10.72 -18.35 22.89
C THR A 46 10.83 -16.90 22.37
N ALA A 47 10.65 -16.67 21.06
CA ALA A 47 10.64 -15.33 20.49
C ALA A 47 9.23 -14.73 20.60
N GLU A 48 8.92 -14.13 21.75
CA GLU A 48 7.59 -13.56 22.06
C GLU A 48 7.14 -12.48 21.06
N PHE A 49 8.09 -11.73 20.49
CA PHE A 49 7.82 -10.71 19.46
C PHE A 49 8.01 -11.24 18.03
N GLY A 50 8.19 -12.55 17.88
CA GLY A 50 8.41 -13.21 16.60
C GLY A 50 9.59 -12.62 15.83
N LEU A 51 9.38 -12.32 14.55
CA LEU A 51 10.42 -11.83 13.65
C LEU A 51 11.07 -10.53 14.18
N PHE A 52 10.32 -9.66 14.84
CA PHE A 52 10.82 -8.39 15.38
C PHE A 52 12.04 -8.58 16.30
N GLN A 53 12.04 -9.64 17.12
CA GLN A 53 13.11 -9.96 18.07
C GLN A 53 14.35 -10.57 17.41
N LEU A 54 14.20 -11.14 16.20
CA LEU A 54 15.25 -11.90 15.52
C LEU A 54 15.98 -11.09 14.45
N LEU A 55 15.42 -9.95 14.04
CA LEU A 55 16.02 -9.10 13.01
C LEU A 55 17.36 -8.52 13.48
N PRO A 56 18.42 -8.57 12.66
CA PRO A 56 19.74 -8.07 13.05
C PRO A 56 19.71 -6.54 13.23
N PRO A 57 20.59 -5.97 14.07
CA PRO A 57 20.68 -4.52 14.25
C PRO A 57 20.87 -3.74 12.94
N THR A 58 21.55 -4.33 11.95
CA THR A 58 21.75 -3.74 10.62
C THR A 58 20.43 -3.47 9.88
N TYR A 59 19.43 -4.34 10.03
CA TYR A 59 18.09 -4.11 9.49
C TYR A 59 17.48 -2.84 10.08
N TRP A 60 17.56 -2.67 11.40
CA TRP A 60 17.00 -1.51 12.10
C TRP A 60 17.71 -0.21 11.74
N ILE A 61 19.02 -0.25 11.51
CA ILE A 61 19.78 0.90 11.02
C ILE A 61 19.28 1.31 9.62
N GLY A 62 19.16 0.34 8.70
CA GLY A 62 18.70 0.60 7.34
C GLY A 62 17.26 1.13 7.31
N LEU A 63 16.35 0.49 8.06
CA LEU A 63 14.96 0.91 8.18
C LEU A 63 14.84 2.32 8.80
N SER A 64 15.65 2.62 9.82
CA SER A 64 15.70 3.96 10.44
C SER A 64 16.20 5.03 9.47
N SER A 65 17.18 4.72 8.62
CA SER A 65 17.64 5.61 7.56
C SER A 65 16.52 5.92 6.55
N MET A 66 15.76 4.91 6.15
CA MET A 66 14.59 5.11 5.28
C MET A 66 13.48 5.92 5.97
N GLY A 67 13.22 5.65 7.27
CA GLY A 67 12.28 6.43 8.08
C GLY A 67 12.71 7.89 8.23
N LEU A 68 14.01 8.16 8.36
CA LEU A 68 14.56 9.51 8.38
C LEU A 68 14.37 10.20 7.03
N ALA A 69 14.62 9.51 5.90
CA ALA A 69 14.36 10.04 4.57
C ALA A 69 12.89 10.46 4.42
N MET A 70 11.96 9.60 4.87
CA MET A 70 10.53 9.92 4.88
C MET A 70 10.22 11.15 5.75
N ALA A 71 10.74 11.20 6.98
CA ALA A 71 10.51 12.34 7.88
C ALA A 71 11.02 13.66 7.28
N LEU A 72 12.17 13.63 6.62
CA LEU A 72 12.72 14.78 5.89
C LEU A 72 11.86 15.16 4.68
N ALA A 73 11.34 14.18 3.93
CA ALA A 73 10.43 14.42 2.81
C ALA A 73 9.11 15.08 3.26
N LEU A 74 8.55 14.65 4.40
CA LEU A 74 7.38 15.29 5.01
C LEU A 74 7.67 16.75 5.40
N ARG A 75 8.87 17.01 5.93
CA ARG A 75 9.31 18.36 6.32
C ARG A 75 9.51 19.27 5.11
N ASP A 76 10.06 18.74 4.02
CA ASP A 76 10.25 19.43 2.74
C ASP A 76 8.90 19.77 2.07
N ARG A 77 7.81 19.08 2.46
CA ARG A 77 6.45 19.24 1.90
C ARG A 77 6.36 18.93 0.41
N SER A 78 7.36 18.25 -0.15
CA SER A 78 7.31 17.73 -1.52
C SER A 78 6.47 16.46 -1.58
N ASN A 79 5.37 16.53 -2.34
CA ASN A 79 4.52 15.37 -2.62
C ASN A 79 5.33 14.26 -3.31
N GLY A 80 6.19 14.62 -4.26
CA GLY A 80 7.00 13.67 -5.02
C GLY A 80 7.97 12.91 -4.13
N LEU A 81 8.70 13.62 -3.27
CA LEU A 81 9.62 12.98 -2.33
C LEU A 81 8.87 12.11 -1.32
N THR A 82 7.77 12.61 -0.76
CA THR A 82 6.92 11.86 0.19
C THR A 82 6.45 10.54 -0.42
N VAL A 83 5.98 10.58 -1.68
CA VAL A 83 5.52 9.40 -2.41
C VAL A 83 6.68 8.42 -2.62
N VAL A 84 7.82 8.86 -3.16
CA VAL A 84 8.95 7.98 -3.45
C VAL A 84 9.50 7.35 -2.18
N THR A 85 9.77 8.15 -1.13
CA THR A 85 10.27 7.62 0.14
C THR A 85 9.27 6.68 0.81
N GLY A 86 7.97 6.91 0.64
CA GLY A 86 6.92 6.08 1.25
C GLY A 86 6.68 4.78 0.54
N VAL A 87 6.65 4.81 -0.79
CA VAL A 87 6.59 3.60 -1.60
C VAL A 87 7.76 2.68 -1.23
N LEU A 88 8.98 3.23 -1.12
CA LEU A 88 10.16 2.47 -0.71
C LEU A 88 10.04 1.95 0.74
N PHE A 89 9.74 2.83 1.70
CA PHE A 89 9.69 2.47 3.12
C PHE A 89 8.61 1.42 3.41
N PHE A 90 7.37 1.65 2.95
CA PHE A 90 6.26 0.73 3.20
C PHE A 90 6.31 -0.53 2.34
N GLY A 91 6.91 -0.45 1.15
CA GLY A 91 7.23 -1.64 0.37
C GLY A 91 8.23 -2.54 1.12
N VAL A 92 9.34 -1.99 1.61
CA VAL A 92 10.31 -2.74 2.42
C VAL A 92 9.66 -3.28 3.69
N LEU A 93 8.92 -2.46 4.42
CA LEU A 93 8.26 -2.86 5.67
C LEU A 93 7.28 -4.03 5.46
N ALA A 94 6.49 -4.00 4.38
CA ALA A 94 5.56 -5.07 4.02
C ALA A 94 6.28 -6.34 3.56
N GLY A 95 7.42 -6.18 2.87
CA GLY A 95 8.24 -7.28 2.38
C GLY A 95 9.28 -7.82 3.36
N THR A 96 9.42 -7.23 4.56
CA THR A 96 10.44 -7.65 5.54
C THR A 96 10.48 -9.16 5.78
N PRO A 97 9.36 -9.89 5.98
CA PRO A 97 9.42 -11.35 6.14
C PRO A 97 10.15 -12.06 5.00
N ILE A 98 9.95 -11.62 3.75
CA ILE A 98 10.58 -12.23 2.56
C ILE A 98 12.10 -12.02 2.51
N LEU A 99 12.61 -10.96 3.12
CA LEU A 99 14.05 -10.71 3.15
C LEU A 99 14.81 -11.67 4.06
N PHE A 100 14.14 -12.24 5.07
CA PHE A 100 14.77 -13.04 6.10
C PHE A 100 14.29 -14.49 6.09
N GLU A 101 13.06 -14.76 5.71
CA GLU A 101 12.51 -16.12 5.69
C GLU A 101 12.78 -16.80 4.34
N PRO A 102 13.15 -18.09 4.32
CA PRO A 102 13.51 -18.79 3.09
C PRO A 102 12.34 -19.01 2.12
N ASN A 103 11.10 -18.93 2.62
CA ASN A 103 9.88 -19.15 1.86
C ASN A 103 8.87 -18.04 2.11
N PRO A 104 8.03 -17.69 1.12
CA PRO A 104 6.89 -16.81 1.35
C PRO A 104 6.03 -17.28 2.53
N ARG A 105 5.76 -16.35 3.45
CA ARG A 105 5.18 -16.65 4.77
C ARG A 105 3.69 -17.03 4.75
N PHE A 106 2.92 -16.46 3.83
CA PHE A 106 1.47 -16.50 3.87
C PHE A 106 0.93 -17.72 3.11
N TRP A 107 0.36 -18.67 3.85
CA TRP A 107 -0.20 -19.91 3.29
C TRP A 107 -1.24 -19.67 2.19
N ASP A 108 -2.15 -18.72 2.39
CA ASP A 108 -3.19 -18.38 1.44
C ASP A 108 -2.63 -17.81 0.13
N ALA A 109 -1.44 -17.21 0.13
CA ALA A 109 -0.75 -16.79 -1.09
C ALA A 109 -0.47 -17.98 -2.03
N TYR A 110 -0.09 -19.13 -1.48
CA TYR A 110 0.11 -20.35 -2.27
C TYR A 110 -1.21 -20.89 -2.81
N PHE A 111 -2.27 -20.87 -2.00
CA PHE A 111 -3.60 -21.29 -2.44
C PHE A 111 -4.11 -20.43 -3.60
N HIS A 112 -3.92 -19.11 -3.51
CA HIS A 112 -4.31 -18.16 -4.54
C HIS A 112 -3.56 -18.40 -5.86
N LEU A 113 -2.23 -18.59 -5.78
CA LEU A 113 -1.40 -18.91 -6.93
C LEU A 113 -1.75 -20.27 -7.55
N GLY A 114 -1.90 -21.30 -6.73
CA GLY A 114 -2.26 -22.65 -7.18
C GLY A 114 -3.63 -22.69 -7.86
N SER A 115 -4.60 -21.91 -7.36
CA SER A 115 -5.91 -21.74 -7.99
C SER A 115 -5.81 -21.09 -9.37
N ALA A 116 -5.01 -20.03 -9.51
CA ALA A 116 -4.76 -19.39 -10.80
C ALA A 116 -4.07 -20.34 -11.79
N GLN A 117 -3.09 -21.12 -11.34
CA GLN A 117 -2.40 -22.12 -12.15
C GLN A 117 -3.34 -23.25 -12.59
N THR A 118 -4.24 -23.70 -11.72
CA THR A 118 -5.25 -24.73 -12.03
C THR A 118 -6.23 -24.25 -13.10
N ILE A 119 -6.68 -22.99 -13.04
CA ILE A 119 -7.49 -22.38 -14.11
C ILE A 119 -6.69 -22.38 -15.42
N GLY A 120 -5.41 -22.00 -15.37
CA GLY A 120 -4.55 -21.94 -16.54
C GLY A 120 -4.22 -23.30 -17.16
N SER A 121 -4.12 -24.37 -16.37
CA SER A 121 -3.82 -25.72 -16.86
C SER A 121 -5.07 -26.47 -17.33
N SER A 122 -6.20 -26.28 -16.65
CA SER A 122 -7.47 -26.91 -17.03
C SER A 122 -8.20 -26.16 -18.15
N GLY A 123 -7.92 -24.86 -18.34
CA GLY A 123 -8.63 -24.00 -19.27
C GLY A 123 -10.06 -23.65 -18.81
N HIS A 124 -10.45 -24.02 -17.59
CA HIS A 124 -11.80 -23.84 -17.08
C HIS A 124 -11.78 -23.23 -15.67
N LEU A 125 -12.84 -22.50 -15.33
CA LEU A 125 -13.09 -22.16 -13.94
C LEU A 125 -13.49 -23.42 -13.16
N PRO A 126 -13.19 -23.49 -11.84
CA PRO A 126 -13.55 -24.66 -11.07
C PRO A 126 -15.06 -24.88 -10.99
N SER A 127 -15.47 -26.14 -10.84
CA SER A 127 -16.88 -26.56 -10.79
C SER A 127 -17.44 -26.68 -9.37
N GLY A 128 -16.64 -26.51 -8.32
CA GLY A 128 -17.13 -26.44 -6.94
C GLY A 128 -17.76 -25.08 -6.63
N LEU A 129 -18.93 -25.05 -6.00
CA LEU A 129 -19.60 -23.80 -5.62
C LEU A 129 -18.95 -23.11 -4.41
N ASP A 130 -18.28 -23.91 -3.58
CA ASP A 130 -17.46 -23.51 -2.44
C ASP A 130 -16.12 -22.89 -2.87
N GLN A 131 -15.72 -23.07 -4.12
CA GLN A 131 -14.44 -22.58 -4.61
C GLN A 131 -14.50 -21.07 -4.88
N TYR A 132 -13.72 -20.34 -4.12
CA TYR A 132 -13.68 -18.89 -4.17
C TYR A 132 -13.33 -18.34 -5.57
N SER A 133 -12.40 -18.98 -6.27
CA SER A 133 -11.97 -18.62 -7.64
C SER A 133 -13.02 -18.83 -8.72
N ARG A 134 -14.05 -19.65 -8.47
CA ARG A 134 -15.22 -19.76 -9.35
C ARG A 134 -16.10 -18.52 -9.24
N ASN A 135 -16.38 -18.11 -8.00
CA ASN A 135 -17.33 -17.03 -7.71
C ASN A 135 -16.75 -15.65 -8.03
N TRP A 136 -15.43 -15.48 -7.84
CA TRP A 136 -14.73 -14.20 -8.00
C TRP A 136 -13.43 -14.40 -8.80
N PRO A 137 -13.52 -14.69 -10.10
CA PRO A 137 -12.38 -15.15 -10.89
C PRO A 137 -11.38 -14.04 -11.23
N GLY A 138 -11.75 -12.77 -11.13
CA GLY A 138 -10.97 -11.65 -11.67
C GLY A 138 -9.55 -11.59 -11.13
N PHE A 139 -9.37 -11.75 -9.82
CA PHE A 139 -8.04 -11.80 -9.22
C PHE A 139 -7.19 -12.94 -9.80
N PHE A 140 -7.74 -14.15 -9.83
CA PHE A 140 -7.03 -15.35 -10.27
C PHE A 140 -6.66 -15.28 -11.76
N LEU A 141 -7.52 -14.67 -12.58
CA LEU A 141 -7.24 -14.43 -14.00
C LEU A 141 -6.12 -13.40 -14.19
N VAL A 142 -6.05 -12.36 -13.37
CA VAL A 142 -4.92 -11.41 -13.38
C VAL A 142 -3.62 -12.10 -12.95
N VAL A 143 -3.65 -12.90 -11.89
CA VAL A 143 -2.48 -13.68 -11.45
C VAL A 143 -2.03 -14.66 -12.53
N LEU A 144 -2.96 -15.34 -13.18
CA LEU A 144 -2.68 -16.24 -14.30
C LEU A 144 -2.04 -15.47 -15.46
N PHE A 145 -2.62 -14.33 -15.86
CA PHE A 145 -2.06 -13.47 -16.90
C PHE A 145 -0.62 -13.08 -16.57
N LEU A 146 -0.38 -12.53 -15.38
CA LEU A 146 0.96 -12.14 -14.92
C LEU A 146 1.93 -13.33 -14.89
N SER A 147 1.46 -14.52 -14.48
CA SER A 147 2.29 -15.74 -14.45
C SER A 147 2.62 -16.26 -15.85
N LYS A 148 1.78 -15.98 -16.85
CA LYS A 148 1.97 -16.43 -18.25
C LYS A 148 2.77 -15.43 -19.07
N THR A 149 2.59 -14.14 -18.84
CA THR A 149 3.30 -13.08 -19.56
C THR A 149 4.61 -12.69 -18.88
N GLY A 150 4.70 -12.87 -17.57
CA GLY A 150 5.91 -12.64 -16.80
C GLY A 150 6.87 -13.81 -16.90
N SER A 151 8.16 -13.52 -16.97
CA SER A 151 9.24 -14.52 -16.89
C SER A 151 9.69 -14.79 -15.44
N ILE A 152 8.80 -14.55 -14.47
CA ILE A 152 9.11 -14.64 -13.03
C ILE A 152 8.66 -16.01 -12.52
N ALA A 153 9.53 -16.69 -11.76
CA ALA A 153 9.18 -17.98 -11.18
C ALA A 153 8.01 -17.83 -10.17
N PRO A 154 7.12 -18.83 -10.02
CA PRO A 154 5.94 -18.69 -9.17
C PRO A 154 6.25 -18.29 -7.72
N LEU A 155 7.28 -18.89 -7.11
CA LEU A 155 7.72 -18.53 -5.76
C LEU A 155 8.33 -17.12 -5.68
N GLN A 156 9.04 -16.69 -6.73
CA GLN A 156 9.55 -15.32 -6.81
C GLN A 156 8.40 -14.31 -6.90
N MET A 157 7.30 -14.65 -7.59
CA MET A 157 6.12 -13.81 -7.62
C MET A 157 5.51 -13.66 -6.21
N LEU A 158 5.37 -14.76 -5.46
CA LEU A 158 4.91 -14.69 -4.06
C LEU A 158 5.81 -13.82 -3.19
N ALA A 159 7.13 -13.86 -3.43
CA ALA A 159 8.13 -13.08 -2.70
C ALA A 159 8.08 -11.57 -3.04
N LEU A 160 7.85 -11.21 -4.30
CA LEU A 160 7.91 -9.80 -4.75
C LEU A 160 6.64 -9.00 -4.43
N ILE A 161 5.48 -9.67 -4.39
CA ILE A 161 4.17 -9.01 -4.26
C ILE A 161 4.02 -8.21 -2.96
N PRO A 162 4.46 -8.69 -1.78
CA PRO A 162 4.45 -7.87 -0.55
C PRO A 162 5.11 -6.50 -0.69
N PHE A 163 6.29 -6.44 -1.34
CA PHE A 163 6.98 -5.17 -1.57
C PHE A 163 6.18 -4.24 -2.47
N LEU A 164 5.68 -4.79 -3.57
CA LEU A 164 4.89 -4.03 -4.54
C LEU A 164 3.61 -3.50 -3.90
N MET A 165 2.85 -4.35 -3.23
CA MET A 165 1.55 -3.99 -2.66
C MET A 165 1.68 -3.07 -1.46
N GLY A 166 2.72 -3.21 -0.62
CA GLY A 166 3.01 -2.25 0.45
C GLY A 166 3.22 -0.84 -0.11
N GLY A 167 4.06 -0.72 -1.15
CA GLY A 167 4.33 0.56 -1.80
C GLY A 167 3.14 1.13 -2.57
N LEU A 168 2.45 0.31 -3.37
CA LEU A 168 1.28 0.72 -4.14
C LEU A 168 0.10 1.13 -3.24
N THR A 169 -0.10 0.43 -2.12
CA THR A 169 -1.14 0.80 -1.16
C THR A 169 -0.82 2.12 -0.48
N PHE A 170 0.45 2.39 -0.13
CA PHE A 170 0.86 3.71 0.36
C PHE A 170 0.55 4.81 -0.67
N LEU A 171 0.90 4.59 -1.94
CA LEU A 171 0.61 5.54 -3.02
C LEU A 171 -0.90 5.78 -3.16
N ALA A 172 -1.71 4.72 -3.19
CA ALA A 172 -3.15 4.83 -3.32
C ALA A 172 -3.78 5.55 -2.12
N LEU A 173 -3.31 5.26 -0.90
CA LEU A 173 -3.72 5.97 0.31
C LEU A 173 -3.34 7.45 0.25
N PHE A 174 -2.14 7.77 -0.24
CA PHE A 174 -1.71 9.15 -0.43
C PHE A 174 -2.58 9.90 -1.42
N LEU A 175 -2.88 9.31 -2.58
CA LEU A 175 -3.77 9.90 -3.58
C LEU A 175 -5.19 10.09 -3.03
N PHE A 176 -5.69 9.10 -2.30
CA PHE A 176 -6.98 9.16 -1.62
C PHE A 176 -7.02 10.32 -0.62
N LEU A 177 -6.10 10.37 0.34
CA LEU A 177 -6.08 11.43 1.34
C LEU A 177 -5.82 12.80 0.70
N ARG A 178 -5.03 12.87 -0.37
CA ARG A 178 -4.78 14.11 -1.10
C ARG A 178 -6.03 14.65 -1.80
N SER A 179 -6.97 13.78 -2.16
CA SER A 179 -8.27 14.17 -2.71
C SER A 179 -9.22 14.79 -1.67
N LEU A 180 -8.97 14.55 -0.38
CA LEU A 180 -9.82 15.01 0.73
C LEU A 180 -9.18 16.12 1.58
N LEU A 181 -7.87 16.05 1.77
CA LEU A 181 -7.14 16.82 2.78
C LEU A 181 -6.10 17.76 2.13
N PRO A 182 -5.72 18.84 2.83
CA PRO A 182 -4.56 19.65 2.46
C PRO A 182 -3.27 18.81 2.35
N PRO A 183 -2.28 19.23 1.53
CA PRO A 183 -1.07 18.44 1.24
C PRO A 183 -0.36 17.89 2.47
N SER A 184 -0.15 18.72 3.50
CA SER A 184 0.57 18.33 4.72
C SER A 184 -0.16 17.26 5.53
N LEU A 185 -1.48 17.42 5.68
CA LEU A 185 -2.34 16.46 6.39
C LEU A 185 -2.47 15.15 5.60
N ALA A 186 -2.57 15.23 4.27
CA ALA A 186 -2.58 14.04 3.42
C ALA A 186 -1.27 13.25 3.54
N ALA A 187 -0.13 13.93 3.45
CA ALA A 187 1.18 13.33 3.58
C ALA A 187 1.37 12.63 4.94
N PHE A 188 1.12 13.35 6.03
CA PHE A 188 1.23 12.80 7.39
C PHE A 188 0.21 11.67 7.65
N GLY A 189 -1.04 11.88 7.24
CA GLY A 189 -2.11 10.90 7.36
C GLY A 189 -1.83 9.61 6.57
N SER A 190 -1.12 9.69 5.45
CA SER A 190 -0.73 8.51 4.67
C SER A 190 0.30 7.66 5.41
N VAL A 191 1.26 8.29 6.08
CA VAL A 191 2.25 7.60 6.90
C VAL A 191 1.59 6.92 8.09
N LEU A 192 0.76 7.65 8.85
CA LEU A 192 0.05 7.05 9.98
C LEU A 192 -0.91 5.94 9.53
N GLY A 193 -1.72 6.21 8.51
CA GLY A 193 -2.67 5.22 7.99
C GLY A 193 -1.98 3.95 7.51
N SER A 194 -0.79 4.06 6.91
CA SER A 194 -0.02 2.88 6.49
C SER A 194 0.63 2.14 7.64
N LEU A 195 1.14 2.82 8.68
CA LEU A 195 1.71 2.18 9.88
C LEU A 195 0.65 1.42 10.68
N PHE A 196 -0.57 1.95 10.76
CA PHE A 196 -1.68 1.29 11.48
C PHE A 196 -2.49 0.34 10.59
N SER A 197 -2.05 0.12 9.35
CA SER A 197 -2.64 -0.82 8.40
C SER A 197 -2.25 -2.27 8.69
N VAL A 198 -2.22 -2.66 9.97
CA VAL A 198 -1.68 -3.95 10.45
C VAL A 198 -2.44 -5.17 9.91
N TRP A 199 -3.65 -4.96 9.37
CA TRP A 199 -4.50 -6.01 8.81
C TRP A 199 -4.52 -6.04 7.28
N SER A 200 -3.69 -5.24 6.60
CA SER A 200 -3.80 -5.02 5.15
C SER A 200 -3.23 -6.10 4.24
N GLN A 201 -2.91 -7.30 4.77
CA GLN A 201 -2.59 -8.52 4.00
C GLN A 201 -1.84 -8.25 2.68
N PHE A 202 -0.66 -7.64 2.71
CA PHE A 202 0.03 -7.16 1.50
C PHE A 202 0.55 -8.26 0.56
N HIS A 203 0.40 -9.53 0.91
CA HIS A 203 0.80 -10.67 0.07
C HIS A 203 -0.12 -10.87 -1.15
N LEU A 204 0.18 -11.90 -1.94
CA LEU A 204 -0.61 -12.26 -3.12
C LEU A 204 -2.00 -12.75 -2.69
N SER A 205 -2.94 -11.82 -2.62
CA SER A 205 -4.31 -12.06 -2.20
C SER A 205 -5.29 -11.13 -2.92
N PRO A 206 -6.53 -11.57 -3.15
CA PRO A 206 -7.61 -10.71 -3.62
C PRO A 206 -7.81 -9.47 -2.75
N GLN A 207 -7.60 -9.61 -1.44
CA GLN A 207 -7.77 -8.53 -0.47
C GLN A 207 -6.74 -7.41 -0.64
N SER A 208 -5.48 -7.72 -0.93
CA SER A 208 -4.43 -6.70 -1.13
C SER A 208 -4.72 -5.85 -2.36
N VAL A 209 -5.03 -6.49 -3.49
CA VAL A 209 -5.44 -5.81 -4.73
C VAL A 209 -6.75 -5.06 -4.53
N GLY A 210 -7.70 -5.67 -3.81
CA GLY A 210 -8.98 -5.06 -3.49
C GLY A 210 -8.84 -3.74 -2.74
N LEU A 211 -8.04 -3.69 -1.68
CA LEU A 211 -7.77 -2.47 -0.91
C LEU A 211 -7.13 -1.39 -1.77
N PHE A 212 -6.11 -1.75 -2.57
CA PHE A 212 -5.45 -0.84 -3.49
C PHE A 212 -6.44 -0.20 -4.49
N LEU A 213 -7.26 -1.03 -5.15
CA LEU A 213 -8.28 -0.56 -6.10
C LEU A 213 -9.32 0.33 -5.41
N ALA A 214 -9.81 -0.05 -4.22
CA ALA A 214 -10.80 0.73 -3.50
C ALA A 214 -10.29 2.13 -3.13
N LEU A 215 -9.04 2.26 -2.69
CA LEU A 215 -8.42 3.54 -2.40
C LEU A 215 -8.31 4.42 -3.66
N LEU A 216 -7.97 3.83 -4.81
CA LEU A 216 -7.95 4.58 -6.07
C LEU A 216 -9.34 5.01 -6.53
N VAL A 217 -10.36 4.15 -6.39
CA VAL A 217 -11.75 4.52 -6.68
C VAL A 217 -12.17 5.70 -5.80
N LEU A 218 -11.87 5.66 -4.51
CA LEU A 218 -12.14 6.77 -3.59
C LEU A 218 -11.39 8.04 -4.02
N ALA A 219 -10.11 7.97 -4.37
CA ALA A 219 -9.35 9.12 -4.84
C ALA A 219 -9.97 9.81 -6.08
N MET A 220 -10.67 9.03 -6.91
CA MET A 220 -11.24 9.49 -8.19
C MET A 220 -12.72 9.88 -8.10
N VAL A 221 -13.51 9.32 -7.18
CA VAL A 221 -14.97 9.47 -7.17
C VAL A 221 -15.43 10.92 -6.95
N TRP A 222 -14.63 11.73 -6.24
CA TRP A 222 -14.92 13.13 -5.97
C TRP A 222 -14.36 14.10 -7.01
N GLN A 223 -13.65 13.59 -8.01
CA GLN A 223 -13.04 14.43 -9.04
C GLN A 223 -14.11 15.00 -9.96
N ARG A 224 -14.00 16.28 -10.33
CA ARG A 224 -14.91 16.91 -11.31
C ARG A 224 -14.65 16.45 -12.75
N SER A 225 -13.42 15.98 -13.02
CA SER A 225 -13.00 15.52 -14.34
C SER A 225 -13.73 14.23 -14.75
N VAL A 226 -14.44 14.28 -15.89
CA VAL A 226 -15.16 13.12 -16.45
C VAL A 226 -14.20 11.95 -16.75
N PRO A 227 -13.03 12.17 -17.38
CA PRO A 227 -12.05 11.08 -17.57
C PRO A 227 -11.64 10.37 -16.28
N LEU A 228 -11.39 11.13 -15.19
CA LEU A 228 -11.00 10.52 -13.91
C LEU A 228 -12.14 9.73 -13.28
N ARG A 229 -13.38 10.20 -13.40
CA ARG A 229 -14.55 9.45 -12.95
C ARG A 229 -14.77 8.18 -13.77
N ALA A 230 -14.56 8.23 -15.08
CA ALA A 230 -14.62 7.05 -15.94
C ALA A 230 -13.54 6.02 -15.57
N ALA A 231 -12.31 6.48 -15.32
CA ALA A 231 -11.25 5.62 -14.80
C ALA A 231 -11.63 4.99 -13.45
N GLY A 232 -12.21 5.77 -12.52
CA GLY A 232 -12.73 5.25 -11.25
C GLY A 232 -13.83 4.20 -11.43
N ALA A 233 -14.72 4.36 -12.41
CA ALA A 233 -15.74 3.35 -12.73
C ALA A 233 -15.12 2.06 -13.28
N ILE A 234 -14.10 2.16 -14.14
CA ILE A 234 -13.37 0.98 -14.65
C ILE A 234 -12.66 0.25 -13.50
N LEU A 235 -12.01 0.99 -12.59
CA LEU A 235 -11.38 0.42 -11.40
C LEU A 235 -12.40 -0.26 -10.47
N LEU A 236 -13.60 0.31 -10.34
CA LEU A 236 -14.69 -0.30 -9.58
C LEU A 236 -15.14 -1.63 -10.20
N VAL A 237 -15.28 -1.70 -11.53
CA VAL A 237 -15.59 -2.98 -12.21
C VAL A 237 -14.49 -4.00 -11.95
N GLY A 238 -13.22 -3.59 -12.04
CA GLY A 238 -12.08 -4.44 -11.68
C GLY A 238 -12.13 -4.94 -10.23
N LEU A 239 -12.50 -4.06 -9.29
CA LEU A 239 -12.66 -4.41 -7.88
C LEU A 239 -13.80 -5.42 -7.66
N VAL A 240 -14.96 -5.23 -8.30
CA VAL A 240 -16.13 -6.11 -8.20
C VAL A 240 -15.75 -7.55 -8.58
N VAL A 241 -15.01 -7.73 -9.67
CA VAL A 241 -14.64 -9.08 -10.13
C VAL A 241 -13.45 -9.68 -9.36
N THR A 242 -12.70 -8.85 -8.64
CA THR A 242 -11.49 -9.26 -7.89
C THR A 242 -11.81 -9.60 -6.45
N HIS A 243 -12.56 -8.75 -5.73
CA HIS A 243 -12.77 -8.90 -4.28
C HIS A 243 -14.13 -8.35 -3.81
N PRO A 244 -15.10 -9.22 -3.46
CA PRO A 244 -16.47 -8.81 -3.16
C PRO A 244 -16.62 -8.07 -1.83
N THR A 245 -15.90 -8.47 -0.79
CA THR A 245 -16.04 -7.88 0.55
C THR A 245 -15.56 -6.43 0.55
N THR A 246 -14.44 -6.13 -0.13
CA THR A 246 -13.99 -4.75 -0.33
C THR A 246 -14.96 -3.94 -1.18
N THR A 247 -15.60 -4.56 -2.17
CA THR A 247 -16.67 -3.91 -2.97
C THR A 247 -17.83 -3.49 -2.07
N ILE A 248 -18.33 -4.40 -1.22
CA ILE A 248 -19.43 -4.12 -0.29
C ILE A 248 -19.04 -3.00 0.68
N LEU A 249 -17.83 -3.06 1.24
CA LEU A 249 -17.31 -2.01 2.13
C LEU A 249 -17.26 -0.65 1.43
N LEU A 250 -16.74 -0.60 0.19
CA LEU A 250 -16.67 0.62 -0.60
C LEU A 250 -18.07 1.20 -0.87
N LEU A 251 -19.01 0.36 -1.27
CA LEU A 251 -20.40 0.78 -1.50
C LEU A 251 -21.05 1.31 -0.22
N ALA A 252 -20.78 0.70 0.93
CA ALA A 252 -21.26 1.19 2.22
C ALA A 252 -20.69 2.59 2.54
N VAL A 253 -19.39 2.81 2.33
CA VAL A 253 -18.75 4.13 2.50
C VAL A 253 -19.39 5.18 1.58
N LEU A 254 -19.58 4.85 0.30
CA LEU A 254 -20.19 5.75 -0.68
C LEU A 254 -21.67 6.05 -0.33
N LEU A 255 -22.41 5.05 0.14
CA LEU A 255 -23.80 5.23 0.57
C LEU A 255 -23.91 6.17 1.77
N VAL A 256 -23.09 5.97 2.80
CA VAL A 256 -23.05 6.85 3.98
C VAL A 256 -22.73 8.28 3.56
N HIS A 257 -21.73 8.46 2.69
CA HIS A 257 -21.39 9.77 2.16
C HIS A 257 -22.56 10.43 1.41
N ALA A 258 -23.26 9.67 0.55
CA ALA A 258 -24.40 10.17 -0.20
C ALA A 258 -25.55 10.61 0.72
N VAL A 259 -25.84 9.84 1.77
CA VAL A 259 -26.88 10.17 2.76
C VAL A 259 -26.54 11.47 3.52
N ILE A 260 -25.30 11.61 3.98
CA ILE A 260 -24.83 12.83 4.68
C ILE A 260 -24.91 14.04 3.75
N ALA A 261 -24.42 13.90 2.52
CA ALA A 261 -24.42 14.98 1.53
C ALA A 261 -25.85 15.42 1.15
N HIS A 262 -26.80 14.48 1.06
CA HIS A 262 -28.20 14.80 0.77
C HIS A 262 -28.86 15.58 1.91
N ARG A 263 -28.68 15.16 3.18
CA ARG A 263 -29.21 15.87 4.35
C ARG A 263 -28.68 17.29 4.48
N GLY A 264 -27.38 17.50 4.18
CA GLY A 264 -26.77 18.83 4.22
C GLY A 264 -27.31 19.82 3.18
N ARG A 265 -27.86 19.33 2.05
CA ARG A 265 -28.50 20.19 1.04
C ARG A 265 -29.90 20.61 1.45
N GLY A 266 -30.69 19.70 2.04
CA GLY A 266 -32.05 19.99 2.52
C GLY A 266 -32.11 20.99 3.67
N GLN A 267 -31.06 21.09 4.51
CA GLN A 267 -31.00 22.11 5.57
C GLN A 267 -30.67 23.51 5.04
N ARG A 268 -30.01 23.65 3.88
CA ARG A 268 -29.67 24.95 3.30
C ARG A 268 -30.83 25.58 2.52
N SER A 269 -31.82 24.81 2.08
CA SER A 269 -33.00 25.33 1.36
C SER A 269 -34.10 25.89 2.27
N ASN A 270 -34.01 25.70 3.59
CA ASN A 270 -35.02 26.19 4.55
C ASN A 270 -34.70 27.60 5.11
N TRP A 271 -33.68 28.27 4.56
CA TRP A 271 -33.23 29.61 4.98
C TRP A 271 -33.34 30.67 3.87
N THR A 272 -34.14 30.40 2.84
CA THR A 272 -34.48 31.33 1.75
C THR A 272 -35.98 31.42 1.61
#